data_AF-A0A3M2V892-F1
#
_entry.id   AF-A0A3M2V892-F1
#
_cell.length_a   1.000
_cell.length_b   1.000
_cell.length_c   1.000
_cell.angle_alpha   90.00
_cell.angle_beta   90.00
_cell.angle_gamma   90.00
#
_symmetry.space_group_name_H-M   'P 1'
#
loop_
_entity.id
_entity.type
_entity.pdbx_description
1 polymer ?
#
loop_
_entity_poly.entity_id
_entity_poly.type
_entity_poly.pdbx_seq_one_letter_code
_entity_poly.pdbx_strand_id
1 'polypeptide(L)'
;MTSSQQILLTIAEIAAALNGDGKPSDRLGQEVQEAVQQHSSSFIYSERSLEVGICSGMAVLSIISQKPTFKNDWTVSDIMAVGIWSALSFQSPLSEPKREALRQQVLSAAQDRVVNAAEHARERSAVQDFGTLKMSAEELEKIPVDFKAATDRTIEALRRNAALDREELDFLWWVMLDRSRLLNRPLQSLDEPIRMVVAGIEAAKYLRKLPCDVHYELVLRSVSEDAEFDLPSLFDAIGEHRYALMESFNTIGAVNNVPGVFPLLHALATGNLDIEGASVKRKSSEWGERALLEASVLIRLNKSVDNL
;
A
#
# COMPACT_ATOMS: atom_id res chain seq x y z
N MET A 1 -17.29 7.89 -8.01
CA MET A 1 -16.05 7.37 -7.42
C MET A 1 -15.98 5.89 -7.74
N THR A 2 -14.81 5.38 -8.14
CA THR A 2 -14.60 3.93 -8.24
C THR A 2 -14.64 3.29 -6.86
N SER A 3 -14.94 1.99 -6.75
CA SER A 3 -14.94 1.25 -5.48
C SER A 3 -13.62 1.45 -4.69
N SER A 4 -12.49 1.43 -5.39
CA SER A 4 -11.16 1.65 -4.80
C SER A 4 -10.97 3.07 -4.23
N GLN A 5 -11.56 4.11 -4.85
CA GLN A 5 -11.50 5.48 -4.32
C GLN A 5 -12.31 5.65 -3.04
N GLN A 6 -13.46 4.97 -2.93
CA GLN A 6 -14.26 4.98 -1.71
C GLN A 6 -13.54 4.28 -0.55
N ILE A 7 -12.82 3.19 -0.84
CA ILE A 7 -11.98 2.51 0.16
C ILE A 7 -10.89 3.46 0.66
N LEU A 8 -10.18 4.16 -0.22
CA LEU A 8 -9.13 5.12 0.18
C LEU A 8 -9.67 6.29 0.99
N LEU A 9 -10.84 6.82 0.62
CA LEU A 9 -11.48 7.88 1.39
C LEU A 9 -11.83 7.38 2.80
N THR A 10 -12.38 6.17 2.90
CA THR A 10 -12.69 5.54 4.19
C THR A 10 -11.43 5.36 5.03
N ILE A 11 -10.33 4.89 4.44
CA ILE A 11 -9.03 4.76 5.12
C ILE A 11 -8.57 6.11 5.67
N ALA A 12 -8.63 7.17 4.84
CA ALA A 12 -8.20 8.51 5.24
C ALA A 12 -9.03 9.05 6.42
N GLU A 13 -10.35 8.87 6.38
CA GLU A 13 -11.25 9.30 7.46
C GLU A 13 -11.05 8.50 8.74
N ILE A 14 -10.81 7.19 8.65
CA ILE A 14 -10.50 6.35 9.81
C ILE A 14 -9.16 6.77 10.42
N ALA A 15 -8.12 6.98 9.60
CA ALA A 15 -6.82 7.44 10.06
C ALA A 15 -6.91 8.83 10.72
N ALA A 16 -7.72 9.73 10.18
CA ALA A 16 -7.98 11.03 10.79
C ALA A 16 -8.72 10.90 12.13
N ALA A 17 -9.74 10.04 12.23
CA ALA A 17 -10.49 9.81 13.47
C ALA A 17 -9.65 9.12 14.57
N LEU A 18 -8.71 8.26 14.18
CA LEU A 18 -7.75 7.63 15.09
C LEU A 18 -6.67 8.60 15.58
N ASN A 19 -6.50 9.74 14.92
CA ASN A 19 -5.51 10.75 15.25
C ASN A 19 -6.16 12.12 15.59
N GLY A 20 -5.38 13.19 15.64
CA GLY A 20 -5.85 14.56 15.83
C GLY A 20 -6.78 14.74 17.04
N ASP A 21 -7.82 15.57 16.86
CA ASP A 21 -8.84 15.84 17.89
C ASP A 21 -9.85 14.70 18.07
N GLY A 22 -9.71 13.62 17.29
CA GLY A 22 -10.58 12.45 17.34
C GLY A 22 -11.99 12.72 16.86
N LYS A 23 -12.21 13.78 16.07
CA LYS A 23 -13.49 14.03 15.41
C LYS A 23 -13.53 13.30 14.06
N PRO A 24 -14.51 12.40 13.86
CA PRO A 24 -14.70 11.76 12.56
C PRO A 24 -15.27 12.76 11.55
N SER A 25 -15.15 12.45 10.26
CA SER A 25 -15.95 13.14 9.24
C SER A 25 -17.44 12.84 9.45
N ASP A 26 -18.33 13.72 8.96
CA ASP A 26 -19.77 13.50 9.06
C ASP A 26 -20.19 12.18 8.41
N ARG A 27 -19.54 11.81 7.30
CA ARG A 27 -19.79 10.55 6.60
C ARG A 27 -19.46 9.35 7.48
N LEU A 28 -18.24 9.30 8.04
CA LEU A 28 -17.82 8.21 8.92
C LEU A 28 -18.64 8.16 10.21
N GLY A 29 -18.93 9.33 10.79
CA GLY A 29 -19.74 9.47 11.99
C GLY A 29 -21.16 8.92 11.81
N GLN A 30 -21.82 9.25 10.69
CA GLN A 30 -23.14 8.72 10.35
C GLN A 30 -23.11 7.21 10.13
N GLU A 31 -22.14 6.70 9.36
CA GLU A 31 -22.01 5.28 9.07
C GLU A 31 -21.82 4.44 10.35
N VAL A 32 -20.94 4.89 11.25
CA VAL A 32 -20.73 4.23 12.55
C VAL A 32 -21.95 4.39 13.46
N GLN A 33 -22.59 5.56 13.48
CA GLN A 33 -23.81 5.76 14.25
C GLN A 33 -24.91 4.80 13.83
N GLU A 34 -25.17 4.66 12.53
CA GLU A 34 -26.18 3.75 12.00
C GLU A 34 -25.91 2.30 12.42
N ALA A 35 -24.65 1.87 12.38
CA ALA A 35 -24.26 0.52 12.83
C ALA A 35 -24.44 0.34 14.35
N VAL A 36 -24.01 1.31 15.16
CA VAL A 36 -24.11 1.23 16.62
C VAL A 36 -25.55 1.34 17.11
N GLN A 37 -26.40 2.13 16.44
CA GLN A 37 -27.81 2.31 16.77
C GLN A 37 -28.64 1.03 16.63
N GLN A 38 -28.15 0.02 15.88
CA GLN A 38 -28.76 -1.32 15.85
C GLN A 38 -28.72 -2.02 17.22
N HIS A 39 -27.76 -1.66 18.07
CA HIS A 39 -27.59 -2.22 19.40
C HIS A 39 -27.82 -1.19 20.53
N SER A 40 -27.68 0.10 20.23
CA SER A 40 -27.83 1.20 21.18
C SER A 40 -28.47 2.42 20.52
N SER A 41 -29.80 2.49 20.51
CA SER A 41 -30.59 3.52 19.80
C SER A 41 -30.33 4.96 20.26
N SER A 42 -29.74 5.17 21.43
CA SER A 42 -29.39 6.50 21.96
C SER A 42 -28.01 7.00 21.54
N PHE A 43 -27.26 6.24 20.73
CA PHE A 43 -25.93 6.65 20.32
C PHE A 43 -26.01 7.81 19.32
N ILE A 44 -25.31 8.90 19.60
CA ILE A 44 -25.18 10.08 18.72
C ILE A 44 -23.69 10.36 18.53
N TYR A 45 -23.21 10.33 17.28
CA TYR A 45 -21.78 10.44 17.00
C TYR A 45 -21.19 11.80 17.39
N SER A 46 -21.98 12.87 17.30
CA SER A 46 -21.53 14.24 17.64
C SER A 46 -21.28 14.42 19.14
N GLU A 47 -21.96 13.65 20.00
CA GLU A 47 -21.76 13.67 21.45
C GLU A 47 -20.64 12.71 21.90
N ARG A 48 -20.30 11.73 21.07
CA ARG A 48 -19.38 10.63 21.37
C ARG A 48 -18.35 10.41 20.24
N SER A 49 -17.75 11.50 19.76
CA SER A 49 -16.86 11.48 18.59
C SER A 49 -15.67 10.52 18.75
N LEU A 50 -15.11 10.43 19.96
CA LEU A 50 -14.01 9.51 20.26
C LEU A 50 -14.42 8.03 20.15
N GLU A 51 -15.67 7.69 20.49
CA GLU A 51 -16.17 6.32 20.39
C GLU A 51 -16.24 5.89 18.92
N VAL A 52 -16.48 6.81 17.99
CA VAL A 52 -16.43 6.53 16.54
C VAL A 52 -15.04 6.08 16.12
N GLY A 53 -14.00 6.83 16.50
CA GLY A 53 -12.61 6.46 16.19
C GLY A 53 -12.23 5.10 16.76
N ILE A 54 -12.68 4.78 17.98
CA ILE A 54 -12.45 3.47 18.61
C ILE A 54 -13.16 2.36 17.84
N CYS A 55 -14.45 2.52 17.53
CA CYS A 55 -15.22 1.54 16.77
C CYS A 55 -14.61 1.31 15.38
N SER A 56 -14.21 2.37 14.68
CA SER A 56 -13.55 2.28 13.38
C SER A 56 -12.19 1.58 13.47
N GLY A 57 -11.35 1.91 14.46
CA GLY A 57 -10.07 1.23 14.67
C GLY A 57 -10.22 -0.27 14.95
N MET A 58 -11.19 -0.63 15.79
CA MET A 58 -11.50 -2.03 16.09
C MET A 58 -12.09 -2.77 14.88
N ALA A 59 -12.89 -2.09 14.06
CA ALA A 59 -13.39 -2.65 12.80
C ALA A 59 -12.24 -2.92 11.83
N VAL A 60 -11.30 -1.98 11.68
CA VAL A 60 -10.08 -2.18 10.87
C VAL A 60 -9.28 -3.36 11.39
N LEU A 61 -9.02 -3.45 12.70
CA LEU A 61 -8.32 -4.59 13.30
C LEU A 61 -9.01 -5.92 12.97
N SER A 62 -10.34 -5.97 13.07
CA SER A 62 -11.11 -7.16 12.72
C SER A 62 -10.97 -7.53 11.23
N ILE A 63 -11.01 -6.55 10.32
CA ILE A 63 -10.88 -6.75 8.87
C ILE A 63 -9.48 -7.25 8.49
N ILE A 64 -8.43 -6.64 9.04
CA ILE A 64 -7.04 -6.96 8.69
C ILE A 64 -6.53 -8.23 9.38
N SER A 65 -7.11 -8.62 10.52
CA SER A 65 -6.75 -9.85 11.23
C SER A 65 -7.32 -11.12 10.57
N GLN A 66 -8.22 -10.98 9.59
CA GLN A 66 -8.73 -12.14 8.84
C GLN A 66 -7.61 -12.78 8.03
N LYS A 67 -7.55 -14.12 8.03
CA LYS A 67 -6.53 -14.87 7.28
C LYS A 67 -6.54 -14.45 5.81
N PRO A 68 -5.39 -14.09 5.21
CA PRO A 68 -5.35 -13.72 3.82
C PRO A 68 -5.80 -14.91 2.95
N THR A 69 -6.59 -14.62 1.92
CA THR A 69 -6.99 -15.62 0.93
C THR A 69 -6.07 -15.48 -0.29
N PHE A 70 -5.00 -16.27 -0.32
CA PHE A 70 -3.92 -16.16 -1.32
C PHE A 70 -4.28 -16.63 -2.75
N LYS A 71 -5.57 -16.81 -3.04
CA LYS A 71 -6.05 -17.29 -4.35
C LYS A 71 -6.04 -16.20 -5.42
N ASN A 72 -6.20 -14.94 -5.04
CA ASN A 72 -6.30 -13.81 -5.96
C ASN A 72 -5.24 -12.75 -5.68
N ASP A 73 -5.11 -11.82 -6.63
CA ASP A 73 -4.51 -10.52 -6.40
C ASP A 73 -5.13 -9.78 -5.19
N TRP A 74 -4.56 -8.64 -4.80
CA TRP A 74 -4.82 -7.90 -3.56
C TRP A 74 -6.30 -7.90 -3.14
N THR A 75 -6.53 -8.25 -1.88
CA THR A 75 -7.85 -8.16 -1.26
C THR A 75 -8.13 -6.74 -0.76
N VAL A 76 -9.40 -6.42 -0.51
CA VAL A 76 -9.79 -5.14 0.13
C VAL A 76 -9.07 -4.97 1.48
N SER A 77 -8.88 -6.06 2.23
CA SER A 77 -8.13 -6.03 3.49
C SER A 77 -6.66 -5.64 3.30
N ASP A 78 -6.04 -5.98 2.17
CA ASP A 78 -4.65 -5.59 1.87
C ASP A 78 -4.55 -4.11 1.49
N ILE A 79 -5.52 -3.60 0.71
CA ILE A 79 -5.63 -2.16 0.40
C ILE A 79 -5.90 -1.36 1.69
N MET A 80 -6.77 -1.86 2.57
CA MET A 80 -7.06 -1.27 3.86
C MET A 80 -5.79 -1.19 4.72
N ALA A 81 -5.08 -2.31 4.89
CA ALA A 81 -3.88 -2.35 5.70
C ALA A 81 -2.77 -1.45 5.16
N VAL A 82 -2.49 -1.48 3.85
CA VAL A 82 -1.42 -0.65 3.29
C VAL A 82 -1.74 0.85 3.36
N GLY A 83 -3.00 1.23 3.14
CA GLY A 83 -3.41 2.63 3.26
C GLY A 83 -3.39 3.13 4.71
N ILE A 84 -3.82 2.29 5.66
CA ILE A 84 -3.75 2.59 7.10
C ILE A 84 -2.29 2.69 7.56
N TRP A 85 -1.42 1.79 7.12
CA TRP A 85 0.02 1.88 7.41
C TRP A 85 0.58 3.19 6.85
N SER A 86 0.34 3.50 5.57
CA SER A 86 0.84 4.74 4.96
C SER A 86 0.40 5.99 5.71
N ALA A 87 -0.88 6.06 6.10
CA ALA A 87 -1.44 7.20 6.81
C ALA A 87 -0.97 7.33 8.27
N LEU A 88 -1.14 6.27 9.08
CA LEU A 88 -0.81 6.33 10.51
C LEU A 88 0.70 6.46 10.76
N SER A 89 1.56 5.95 9.88
CA SER A 89 3.01 6.13 9.99
C SER A 89 3.47 7.55 9.67
N PHE A 90 2.66 8.35 8.98
CA PHE A 90 2.96 9.76 8.70
C PHE A 90 2.47 10.70 9.79
N GLN A 91 1.54 10.27 10.63
CA GLN A 91 0.98 11.07 11.69
C GLN A 91 1.92 11.20 12.89
N SER A 92 1.78 12.31 13.63
CA SER A 92 2.45 12.50 14.90
C SER A 92 1.85 11.61 16.00
N PRO A 93 2.65 11.13 16.96
CA PRO A 93 2.12 10.43 18.13
C PRO A 93 1.13 11.30 18.93
N LEU A 94 0.08 10.67 19.47
CA LEU A 94 -0.89 11.34 20.32
C LEU A 94 -0.35 11.53 21.75
N SER A 95 -0.75 12.63 22.39
CA SER A 95 -0.43 12.89 23.80
C SER A 95 -1.23 12.02 24.77
N GLU A 96 -2.41 11.54 24.36
CA GLU A 96 -3.27 10.69 25.18
C GLU A 96 -2.85 9.20 25.06
N PRO A 97 -2.34 8.56 26.13
CA PRO A 97 -1.72 7.24 26.03
C PRO A 97 -2.65 6.12 25.56
N LYS A 98 -3.93 6.16 25.94
CA LYS A 98 -4.89 5.10 25.57
C LYS A 98 -5.23 5.14 24.08
N ARG A 99 -5.43 6.34 23.53
CA ARG A 99 -5.67 6.53 22.10
C ARG A 99 -4.43 6.19 21.29
N GLU A 100 -3.25 6.61 21.76
CA GLU A 100 -1.99 6.24 21.11
C GLU A 100 -1.78 4.72 21.10
N ALA A 101 -2.10 4.02 22.19
CA ALA A 101 -2.00 2.57 22.24
C ALA A 101 -2.89 1.87 21.19
N LEU A 102 -4.13 2.34 21.00
CA LEU A 102 -5.00 1.83 19.95
C LEU A 102 -4.45 2.14 18.55
N ARG A 103 -4.00 3.39 18.33
CA ARG A 103 -3.41 3.82 17.05
C ARG A 103 -2.20 2.95 16.68
N GLN A 104 -1.30 2.71 17.64
CA GLN A 104 -0.14 1.84 17.47
C GLN A 104 -0.51 0.38 17.22
N GLN A 105 -1.54 -0.13 17.91
CA GLN A 105 -2.04 -1.49 17.67
C GLN A 105 -2.57 -1.65 16.23
N VAL A 106 -3.34 -0.67 15.75
CA VAL A 106 -3.86 -0.64 14.37
C VAL A 106 -2.70 -0.55 13.36
N LEU A 107 -1.72 0.33 13.61
CA LEU A 107 -0.54 0.50 12.76
C LEU A 107 0.30 -0.78 12.67
N SER A 108 0.63 -1.40 13.81
CA SER A 108 1.41 -2.64 13.86
C SER A 108 0.69 -3.79 13.16
N ALA A 109 -0.61 -3.97 13.40
CA ALA A 109 -1.38 -5.01 12.72
C ALA A 109 -1.47 -4.79 11.20
N ALA A 110 -1.53 -3.52 10.75
CA ALA A 110 -1.53 -3.18 9.34
C ALA A 110 -0.18 -3.48 8.68
N GLN A 111 0.94 -3.12 9.35
CA GLN A 111 2.29 -3.47 8.91
C GLN A 111 2.49 -4.98 8.81
N ASP A 112 2.17 -5.72 9.87
CA ASP A 112 2.31 -7.17 9.93
C ASP A 112 1.52 -7.84 8.80
N ARG A 113 0.29 -7.39 8.55
CA ARG A 113 -0.50 -7.94 7.44
C ARG A 113 0.19 -7.69 6.10
N VAL A 114 0.64 -6.46 5.85
CA VAL A 114 1.24 -6.09 4.56
C VAL A 114 2.51 -6.88 4.31
N VAL A 115 3.41 -6.96 5.29
CA VAL A 115 4.66 -7.73 5.18
C VAL A 115 4.36 -9.21 4.92
N ASN A 116 3.50 -9.83 5.74
CA ASN A 116 3.14 -11.24 5.57
C ASN A 116 2.46 -11.53 4.23
N ALA A 117 1.59 -10.62 3.76
CA ALA A 117 0.93 -10.75 2.47
C ALA A 117 1.92 -10.56 1.31
N ALA A 118 2.88 -9.65 1.43
CA ALA A 118 3.90 -9.40 0.43
C ALA A 118 4.87 -10.59 0.28
N GLU A 119 5.27 -11.21 1.38
CA GLU A 119 6.08 -12.43 1.39
C GLU A 119 5.33 -13.62 0.78
N HIS A 120 4.11 -13.92 1.28
CA HIS A 120 3.31 -15.02 0.74
C HIS A 120 2.95 -14.83 -0.75
N ALA A 121 2.76 -13.59 -1.21
CA ALA A 121 2.47 -13.33 -2.62
C ALA A 121 3.61 -13.77 -3.55
N ARG A 122 4.84 -13.90 -3.02
CA ARG A 122 6.05 -14.29 -3.75
C ARG A 122 6.43 -15.75 -3.58
N GLU A 123 5.71 -16.50 -2.74
CA GLU A 123 5.88 -17.94 -2.67
C GLU A 123 5.54 -18.61 -4.01
N ARG A 124 6.41 -19.52 -4.43
CA ARG A 124 6.25 -20.25 -5.68
C ARG A 124 5.16 -21.28 -5.53
N SER A 125 4.28 -21.32 -6.52
CA SER A 125 3.25 -22.35 -6.59
C SER A 125 3.87 -23.67 -7.03
N ALA A 126 3.56 -24.74 -6.33
CA ALA A 126 3.96 -26.08 -6.73
C ALA A 126 3.37 -26.41 -8.11
N VAL A 127 4.23 -26.80 -9.04
CA VAL A 127 3.83 -27.23 -10.38
C VAL A 127 3.46 -28.71 -10.28
N GLN A 128 2.17 -29.02 -10.39
CA GLN A 128 1.70 -30.41 -10.32
C GLN A 128 2.04 -31.15 -11.61
N ASP A 129 2.52 -32.39 -11.48
CA ASP A 129 2.68 -33.30 -12.60
C ASP A 129 1.32 -33.61 -13.23
N PHE A 130 1.31 -33.85 -14.54
CA PHE A 130 0.09 -34.29 -15.22
C PHE A 130 -0.32 -35.66 -14.68
N GLY A 131 -1.49 -35.72 -14.03
CA GLY A 131 -2.05 -36.98 -13.53
C GLY A 131 -2.34 -37.96 -14.67
N THR A 132 -2.22 -39.27 -14.40
CA THR A 132 -2.62 -40.30 -15.37
C THR A 132 -4.14 -40.32 -15.50
N LEU A 133 -4.67 -39.94 -16.66
CA LEU A 133 -6.09 -40.05 -16.99
C LEU A 133 -6.48 -41.53 -17.11
N LYS A 134 -7.11 -42.08 -16.07
CA LYS A 134 -7.74 -43.41 -16.13
C LYS A 134 -9.15 -43.23 -16.66
N MET A 135 -9.46 -43.87 -17.79
CA MET A 135 -10.72 -43.68 -18.50
C MET A 135 -11.54 -44.96 -18.59
N SER A 136 -12.86 -44.83 -18.44
CA SER A 136 -13.84 -45.84 -18.85
C SER A 136 -14.48 -45.42 -20.19
N ALA A 137 -14.99 -46.38 -20.97
CA ALA A 137 -15.50 -46.14 -22.33
C ALA A 137 -16.76 -45.24 -22.41
N GLU A 138 -17.40 -44.97 -21.27
CA GLU A 138 -18.65 -44.19 -21.17
C GLU A 138 -18.39 -42.69 -20.88
N GLU A 139 -17.14 -42.28 -20.66
CA GLU A 139 -16.77 -40.92 -20.22
C GLU A 139 -16.12 -40.06 -21.33
N LEU A 140 -16.20 -40.49 -22.59
CA LEU A 140 -15.57 -39.83 -23.73
C LEU A 140 -16.00 -38.37 -23.94
N GLU A 141 -17.22 -38.00 -23.56
CA GLU A 141 -17.72 -36.62 -23.68
C GLU A 141 -17.16 -35.67 -22.60
N LYS A 142 -16.65 -36.18 -21.48
CA LYS A 142 -16.09 -35.38 -20.37
C LYS A 142 -14.59 -35.06 -20.52
N ILE A 143 -13.91 -35.72 -21.47
CA ILE A 143 -12.47 -35.58 -21.71
C ILE A 143 -12.01 -34.12 -21.81
N PRO A 144 -12.65 -33.24 -22.60
CA PRO A 144 -12.13 -31.88 -22.79
C PRO A 144 -12.20 -31.06 -21.50
N VAL A 145 -13.22 -31.31 -20.67
CA VAL A 145 -13.44 -30.60 -19.40
C VAL A 145 -12.45 -31.09 -18.34
N ASP A 146 -12.29 -32.40 -18.21
CA ASP A 146 -11.40 -33.00 -17.21
C ASP A 146 -9.92 -32.77 -17.56
N PHE A 147 -9.56 -32.84 -18.84
CA PHE A 147 -8.23 -32.47 -19.31
C PHE A 147 -7.93 -31.00 -19.02
N LYS A 148 -8.85 -30.09 -19.38
CA LYS A 148 -8.70 -28.67 -19.10
C LYS A 148 -8.51 -28.41 -17.61
N ALA A 149 -9.40 -28.95 -16.76
CA ALA A 149 -9.30 -28.79 -15.30
C ALA A 149 -8.01 -29.37 -14.71
N ALA A 150 -7.51 -30.48 -15.24
CA ALA A 150 -6.24 -31.08 -14.84
C ALA A 150 -5.02 -30.25 -15.28
N THR A 151 -5.07 -29.63 -16.46
CA THR A 151 -3.97 -28.80 -16.99
C THR A 151 -3.97 -27.36 -16.48
N ASP A 152 -5.14 -26.79 -16.18
CA ASP A 152 -5.30 -25.37 -15.82
C ASP A 152 -4.48 -25.03 -14.57
N ARG A 153 -4.48 -25.91 -13.55
CA ARG A 153 -3.68 -25.69 -12.32
C ARG A 153 -2.18 -25.63 -12.60
N THR A 154 -1.68 -26.53 -13.43
CA THR A 154 -0.26 -26.56 -13.81
C THR A 154 0.11 -25.33 -14.65
N ILE A 155 -0.75 -24.94 -15.61
CA ILE A 155 -0.54 -23.75 -16.44
C ILE A 155 -0.58 -22.47 -15.59
N GLU A 156 -1.54 -22.34 -14.67
CA GLU A 156 -1.65 -21.21 -13.76
C GLU A 156 -0.42 -21.09 -12.85
N ALA A 157 0.04 -22.21 -12.27
CA ALA A 157 1.26 -22.24 -11.46
C ALA A 157 2.49 -21.79 -12.26
N LEU A 158 2.67 -22.29 -13.49
CA LEU A 158 3.78 -21.90 -14.36
C LEU A 158 3.72 -20.41 -14.73
N ARG A 159 2.54 -19.89 -15.10
CA ARG A 159 2.36 -18.47 -15.44
C ARG A 159 2.63 -17.57 -14.24
N ARG A 160 2.14 -17.95 -13.06
CA ARG A 160 2.38 -17.21 -11.82
C ARG A 160 3.87 -17.17 -11.48
N ASN A 161 4.54 -18.33 -11.49
CA ASN A 161 5.97 -18.41 -11.20
C ASN A 161 6.79 -17.60 -12.22
N ALA A 162 6.52 -17.74 -13.52
CA ALA A 162 7.21 -16.95 -14.55
C ALA A 162 7.00 -15.42 -14.39
N ALA A 163 5.82 -15.00 -13.94
CA ALA A 163 5.56 -13.58 -13.65
C ALA A 163 6.35 -13.05 -12.45
N LEU A 164 6.54 -13.89 -11.42
CA LEU A 164 7.39 -13.57 -10.25
C LEU A 164 8.87 -13.52 -10.65
N ASP A 165 9.36 -14.50 -11.43
CA ASP A 165 10.73 -14.49 -11.97
C ASP A 165 11.01 -13.22 -12.77
N ARG A 166 10.02 -12.78 -13.56
CA ARG A 166 10.16 -11.57 -14.35
C ARG A 166 10.24 -10.31 -13.49
N GLU A 167 9.41 -10.21 -12.45
CA GLU A 167 9.49 -9.11 -11.47
C GLU A 167 10.87 -9.08 -10.80
N GLU A 168 11.33 -10.21 -10.27
CA GLU A 168 12.63 -10.33 -9.58
C GLU A 168 13.81 -9.97 -10.50
N LEU A 169 13.82 -10.48 -11.74
CA LEU A 169 14.88 -10.16 -12.72
C LEU A 169 14.85 -8.68 -13.15
N ASP A 170 13.67 -8.13 -13.42
CA ASP A 170 13.54 -6.71 -13.78
C ASP A 170 13.99 -5.81 -12.63
N PHE A 171 13.66 -6.16 -11.39
CA PHE A 171 14.10 -5.45 -10.20
C PHE A 171 15.62 -5.55 -10.02
N LEU A 172 16.21 -6.74 -10.15
CA LEU A 172 17.66 -6.94 -10.08
C LEU A 172 18.40 -6.16 -11.18
N TRP A 173 17.88 -6.13 -12.41
CA TRP A 173 18.47 -5.32 -13.47
C TRP A 173 18.41 -3.83 -13.14
N TRP A 174 17.30 -3.34 -12.58
CA TRP A 174 17.21 -1.96 -12.13
C TRP A 174 18.24 -1.65 -11.03
N VAL A 175 18.39 -2.52 -10.03
CA VAL A 175 19.40 -2.40 -8.97
C VAL A 175 20.81 -2.33 -9.56
N MET A 176 21.16 -3.25 -10.46
CA MET A 176 22.51 -3.34 -11.05
C MET A 176 22.84 -2.17 -11.98
N LEU A 177 21.85 -1.62 -12.67
CA LEU A 177 22.06 -0.46 -13.56
C LEU A 177 22.40 0.82 -12.78
N ASP A 178 21.98 0.91 -11.52
CA ASP A 178 22.20 2.02 -10.60
C ASP A 178 21.99 3.42 -11.24
N ARG A 179 20.98 3.51 -12.11
CA ARG A 179 20.69 4.69 -12.91
C ARG A 179 19.21 4.99 -12.86
N SER A 180 18.87 6.22 -12.50
CA SER A 180 17.51 6.72 -12.57
C SER A 180 17.09 6.90 -14.03
N ARG A 181 15.99 6.23 -14.40
CA ARG A 181 15.33 6.43 -15.69
C ARG A 181 14.48 7.71 -15.70
N LEU A 182 13.96 8.13 -14.54
CA LEU A 182 13.21 9.38 -14.37
C LEU A 182 14.08 10.62 -14.57
N LEU A 183 15.27 10.65 -13.98
CA LEU A 183 16.17 11.79 -14.01
C LEU A 183 17.32 11.64 -15.02
N ASN A 184 17.33 10.52 -15.75
CA ASN A 184 18.32 10.14 -16.76
C ASN A 184 19.78 10.31 -16.29
N ARG A 185 20.09 9.86 -15.07
CA ARG A 185 21.43 9.99 -14.48
C ARG A 185 21.73 8.88 -13.46
N PRO A 186 23.00 8.58 -13.15
CA PRO A 186 23.36 7.62 -12.10
C PRO A 186 22.71 7.99 -10.76
N LEU A 187 22.17 7.02 -10.04
CA LEU A 187 21.54 7.27 -8.73
C LEU A 187 22.54 7.88 -7.74
N GLN A 188 23.78 7.40 -7.71
CA GLN A 188 24.85 7.95 -6.85
C GLN A 188 25.22 9.40 -7.16
N SER A 189 24.83 9.93 -8.33
CA SER A 189 25.08 11.34 -8.65
C SER A 189 24.04 12.29 -8.02
N LEU A 190 23.00 11.74 -7.41
CA LEU A 190 21.96 12.48 -6.68
C LEU A 190 22.31 12.54 -5.20
N ASP A 191 22.00 13.68 -4.58
CA ASP A 191 22.03 13.83 -3.13
C ASP A 191 21.10 12.78 -2.48
N GLU A 192 21.49 12.28 -1.31
CA GLU A 192 20.81 11.16 -0.65
C GLU A 192 19.29 11.28 -0.52
N PRO A 193 18.71 12.38 0.00
CA PRO A 193 17.24 12.49 0.12
C PRO A 193 16.53 12.42 -1.24
N ILE A 194 17.13 12.99 -2.28
CA ILE A 194 16.61 12.94 -3.66
C ILE A 194 16.73 11.51 -4.20
N ARG A 195 17.89 10.88 -4.00
CA ARG A 195 18.17 9.50 -4.41
C ARG A 195 17.16 8.53 -3.80
N MET A 196 16.84 8.67 -2.52
CA MET A 196 15.89 7.79 -1.81
C MET A 196 14.47 7.91 -2.36
N VAL A 197 13.97 9.13 -2.56
CA VAL A 197 12.62 9.35 -3.11
C VAL A 197 12.53 8.86 -4.56
N VAL A 198 13.53 9.18 -5.38
CA VAL A 198 13.60 8.71 -6.77
C VAL A 198 13.66 7.19 -6.84
N ALA A 199 14.51 6.56 -6.02
CA ALA A 199 14.66 5.12 -6.00
C ALA A 199 13.37 4.41 -5.58
N GLY A 200 12.68 4.90 -4.54
CA GLY A 200 11.39 4.36 -4.11
C GLY A 200 10.32 4.44 -5.19
N ILE A 201 10.15 5.61 -5.82
CA ILE A 201 9.16 5.80 -6.90
C ILE A 201 9.48 4.93 -8.13
N GLU A 202 10.76 4.81 -8.51
CA GLU A 202 11.14 3.96 -9.63
C GLU A 202 10.99 2.47 -9.35
N ALA A 203 11.45 2.02 -8.18
CA ALA A 203 11.37 0.63 -7.75
C ALA A 203 9.94 0.12 -7.78
N ALA A 204 8.97 0.94 -7.34
CA ALA A 204 7.55 0.62 -7.38
C ALA A 204 7.03 0.25 -8.79
N LYS A 205 7.66 0.74 -9.86
CA LYS A 205 7.25 0.43 -11.25
C LYS A 205 7.54 -1.00 -11.67
N TYR A 206 8.53 -1.63 -11.04
CA TYR A 206 8.91 -3.01 -11.34
C TYR A 206 8.07 -4.02 -10.57
N LEU A 207 7.39 -3.58 -9.50
CA LEU A 207 6.59 -4.45 -8.64
C LEU A 207 5.21 -4.75 -9.22
N ARG A 208 4.82 -6.03 -9.15
CA ARG A 208 3.46 -6.51 -9.41
C ARG A 208 2.71 -6.75 -8.10
N LYS A 209 3.42 -6.98 -7.00
CA LYS A 209 2.91 -7.19 -5.63
C LYS A 209 3.38 -6.07 -4.69
N LEU A 210 2.87 -6.01 -3.45
CA LEU A 210 3.36 -5.07 -2.43
C LEU A 210 4.87 -5.27 -2.21
N PRO A 211 5.63 -4.21 -1.90
CA PRO A 211 7.03 -4.40 -1.50
C PRO A 211 7.11 -5.29 -0.26
N CYS A 212 8.07 -6.20 -0.26
CA CYS A 212 8.47 -6.97 0.92
C CYS A 212 9.87 -6.53 1.38
N ASP A 213 10.37 -7.07 2.48
CA ASP A 213 11.57 -6.59 3.17
C ASP A 213 12.78 -6.45 2.23
N VAL A 214 13.00 -7.45 1.37
CA VAL A 214 14.12 -7.42 0.42
C VAL A 214 14.04 -6.23 -0.56
N HIS A 215 12.84 -5.76 -0.91
CA HIS A 215 12.68 -4.61 -1.80
C HIS A 215 13.04 -3.32 -1.08
N TYR A 216 12.67 -3.20 0.20
CA TYR A 216 13.09 -2.09 1.04
C TYR A 216 14.60 -2.08 1.17
N GLU A 217 15.22 -3.20 1.55
CA GLU A 217 16.68 -3.31 1.64
C GLU A 217 17.38 -2.93 0.32
N LEU A 218 16.87 -3.39 -0.82
CA LEU A 218 17.45 -3.06 -2.12
C LEU A 218 17.26 -1.59 -2.50
N VAL A 219 16.14 -0.94 -2.15
CA VAL A 219 15.96 0.51 -2.36
C VAL A 219 16.91 1.31 -1.47
N LEU A 220 17.04 0.88 -0.22
CA LEU A 220 17.83 1.55 0.82
C LEU A 220 19.33 1.21 0.78
N ARG A 221 19.78 0.34 -0.12
CA ARG A 221 21.17 -0.13 -0.23
C ARG A 221 22.24 0.97 -0.33
N SER A 222 21.84 2.17 -0.73
CA SER A 222 22.73 3.32 -0.94
C SER A 222 22.57 4.41 0.13
N VAL A 223 21.82 4.17 1.21
CA VAL A 223 21.76 5.05 2.37
C VAL A 223 23.13 5.09 3.04
N SER A 224 23.58 6.28 3.43
CA SER A 224 24.88 6.49 4.06
C SER A 224 24.80 7.35 5.32
N GLU A 225 24.45 8.63 5.19
CA GLU A 225 24.35 9.55 6.33
C GLU A 225 23.01 9.40 7.07
N ASP A 226 21.95 9.06 6.34
CA ASP A 226 20.58 8.87 6.83
C ASP A 226 20.04 10.11 7.55
N ALA A 227 20.36 11.29 7.01
CA ALA A 227 19.97 12.57 7.59
C ALA A 227 18.45 12.73 7.67
N GLU A 228 17.99 13.48 8.68
CA GLU A 228 16.59 13.71 8.96
C GLU A 228 16.04 14.98 8.30
N PHE A 229 14.90 14.84 7.62
CA PHE A 229 14.19 15.91 6.93
C PHE A 229 12.71 15.89 7.33
N ASP A 230 12.13 17.07 7.55
CA ASP A 230 10.68 17.23 7.51
C ASP A 230 10.20 17.34 6.05
N LEU A 231 8.88 17.27 5.82
CA LEU A 231 8.33 17.30 4.47
C LEU A 231 8.71 18.58 3.71
N PRO A 232 8.65 19.80 4.30
CA PRO A 232 9.10 21.02 3.64
C PRO A 232 10.58 21.00 3.26
N SER A 233 11.47 20.58 4.16
CA SER A 233 12.91 20.53 3.89
C SER A 233 13.24 19.50 2.81
N LEU A 234 12.55 18.36 2.81
CA LEU A 234 12.68 17.37 1.74
C LEU A 234 12.19 17.94 0.40
N PHE A 235 11.06 18.64 0.41
CA PHE A 235 10.48 19.24 -0.78
C PHE A 235 11.43 20.29 -1.40
N ASP A 236 12.04 21.13 -0.57
CA ASP A 236 13.06 22.08 -1.00
C ASP A 236 14.30 21.39 -1.57
N ALA A 237 14.76 20.29 -0.93
CA ALA A 237 15.89 19.50 -1.43
C ALA A 237 15.60 18.86 -2.80
N ILE A 238 14.37 18.39 -3.03
CA ILE A 238 13.96 17.84 -4.33
C ILE A 238 13.97 18.91 -5.42
N GLY A 239 13.54 20.13 -5.10
CA GLY A 239 13.64 21.30 -5.97
C GLY A 239 13.15 21.05 -7.40
N GLU A 240 14.03 21.27 -8.38
CA GLU A 240 13.71 21.18 -9.81
C GLU A 240 13.33 19.76 -10.28
N HIS A 241 13.73 18.72 -9.54
CA HIS A 241 13.42 17.33 -9.88
C HIS A 241 11.95 16.95 -9.69
N ARG A 242 11.20 17.78 -8.96
CA ARG A 242 9.79 17.56 -8.66
C ARG A 242 8.94 17.30 -9.90
N TYR A 243 9.13 18.06 -10.98
CA TYR A 243 8.31 17.92 -12.18
C TYR A 243 8.46 16.53 -12.82
N ALA A 244 9.70 16.04 -12.94
CA ALA A 244 9.97 14.70 -13.47
C ALA A 244 9.40 13.59 -12.57
N LEU A 245 9.44 13.79 -11.25
CA LEU A 245 8.82 12.88 -10.29
C LEU A 245 7.30 12.86 -10.45
N MET A 246 6.65 14.03 -10.44
CA MET A 246 5.21 14.17 -10.59
C MET A 246 4.68 13.52 -11.87
N GLU A 247 5.33 13.75 -13.01
CA GLU A 247 4.93 13.14 -14.29
C GLU A 247 4.90 11.62 -14.24
N SER A 248 5.74 11.02 -13.40
CA SER A 248 5.87 9.57 -13.30
C SER A 248 4.67 8.84 -12.71
N PHE A 249 3.80 9.58 -12.00
CA PHE A 249 2.62 9.04 -11.31
C PHE A 249 1.34 9.87 -11.53
N ASN A 250 1.29 10.65 -12.61
CA ASN A 250 0.29 11.69 -12.90
C ASN A 250 -1.15 11.20 -13.19
N THR A 251 -1.59 10.11 -12.59
CA THR A 251 -3.01 9.76 -12.40
C THR A 251 -3.55 10.50 -11.17
N ILE A 252 -3.87 11.77 -11.40
CA ILE A 252 -4.12 12.85 -10.43
C ILE A 252 -5.28 12.59 -9.45
N GLY A 253 -6.22 11.70 -9.78
CA GLY A 253 -7.47 11.55 -9.01
C GLY A 253 -7.29 11.01 -7.58
N ALA A 254 -6.50 9.95 -7.38
CA ALA A 254 -6.39 9.32 -6.05
C ALA A 254 -5.51 10.16 -5.11
N VAL A 255 -4.33 10.56 -5.58
CA VAL A 255 -3.33 11.31 -4.79
C VAL A 255 -3.88 12.66 -4.31
N ASN A 256 -4.67 13.35 -5.12
CA ASN A 256 -5.23 14.65 -4.74
C ASN A 256 -6.39 14.54 -3.73
N ASN A 257 -7.17 13.45 -3.80
CA ASN A 257 -8.38 13.32 -3.00
C ASN A 257 -8.14 12.76 -1.59
N VAL A 258 -7.01 12.07 -1.37
CA VAL A 258 -6.68 11.44 -0.07
C VAL A 258 -5.24 11.75 0.37
N PRO A 259 -4.91 13.03 0.66
CA PRO A 259 -3.57 13.45 1.07
C PRO A 259 -3.05 12.70 2.30
N GLY A 260 -3.92 12.30 3.23
CA GLY A 260 -3.53 11.55 4.41
C GLY A 260 -3.00 10.14 4.10
N VAL A 261 -3.37 9.53 2.97
CA VAL A 261 -2.89 8.19 2.56
C VAL A 261 -1.63 8.28 1.70
N PHE A 262 -1.48 9.35 0.92
CA PHE A 262 -0.34 9.58 0.04
C PHE A 262 0.37 10.91 0.36
N PRO A 263 0.84 11.15 1.59
CA PRO A 263 1.36 12.45 1.98
C PRO A 263 2.55 12.90 1.13
N LEU A 264 3.49 12.00 0.80
CA LEU A 264 4.65 12.34 -0.02
C LEU A 264 4.26 12.57 -1.48
N LEU A 265 3.51 11.65 -2.09
CA LEU A 265 3.10 11.81 -3.49
C LEU A 265 2.14 12.99 -3.66
N HIS A 266 1.30 13.29 -2.68
CA HIS A 266 0.44 14.46 -2.67
C HIS A 266 1.25 15.74 -2.68
N ALA A 267 2.22 15.87 -1.77
CA ALA A 267 3.11 17.02 -1.74
C ALA A 267 3.84 17.19 -3.09
N LEU A 268 4.38 16.12 -3.65
CA LEU A 268 5.03 16.17 -4.96
C LEU A 268 4.06 16.57 -6.09
N ALA A 269 2.81 16.08 -6.08
CA ALA A 269 1.80 16.40 -7.08
C ALA A 269 1.30 17.84 -7.00
N THR A 270 0.90 18.30 -5.82
CA THR A 270 0.17 19.55 -5.64
C THR A 270 1.06 20.71 -5.20
N GLY A 271 2.21 20.41 -4.61
CA GLY A 271 3.02 21.39 -3.89
C GLY A 271 2.41 21.81 -2.54
N ASN A 272 1.31 21.17 -2.11
CA ASN A 272 0.72 21.43 -0.81
C ASN A 272 1.45 20.63 0.27
N LEU A 273 2.00 21.34 1.25
CA LEU A 273 2.75 20.80 2.38
C LEU A 273 1.97 20.87 3.69
N ASP A 274 0.77 21.44 3.67
CA ASP A 274 -0.12 21.54 4.84
C ASP A 274 -0.84 20.20 5.09
N ILE A 275 -0.08 19.23 5.54
CA ILE A 275 -0.53 17.87 5.86
C ILE A 275 -0.15 17.57 7.31
N GLU A 276 -1.05 16.93 8.05
CA GLU A 276 -0.75 16.49 9.41
C GLU A 276 0.48 15.59 9.43
N GLY A 277 1.46 15.92 10.28
CA GLY A 277 2.73 15.18 10.36
C GLY A 277 3.83 15.64 9.39
N ALA A 278 3.56 16.66 8.57
CA ALA A 278 4.54 17.26 7.65
C ALA A 278 5.76 17.84 8.37
N SER A 279 5.61 18.35 9.59
CA SER A 279 6.69 18.92 10.42
C SER A 279 7.50 17.86 11.18
N VAL A 280 7.08 16.58 11.15
CA VAL A 280 7.83 15.50 11.79
C VAL A 280 9.03 15.17 10.94
N LYS A 281 10.21 15.31 11.53
CA LYS A 281 11.47 14.91 10.91
C LYS A 281 11.56 13.41 10.79
N ARG A 282 11.98 12.95 9.61
CA ARG A 282 12.16 11.54 9.26
C ARG A 282 13.46 11.35 8.52
N LYS A 283 14.05 10.19 8.72
CA LYS A 283 15.28 9.79 8.07
C LYS A 283 15.12 9.67 6.56
N SER A 284 16.22 9.82 5.83
CA SER A 284 16.23 9.65 4.38
C SER A 284 15.79 8.25 3.97
N SER A 285 16.15 7.23 4.76
CA SER A 285 15.65 5.86 4.62
C SER A 285 14.11 5.79 4.69
N GLU A 286 13.50 6.35 5.73
CA GLU A 286 12.04 6.38 5.90
C GLU A 286 11.31 7.06 4.73
N TRP A 287 11.91 8.12 4.16
CA TRP A 287 11.37 8.76 2.96
C TRP A 287 11.45 7.86 1.72
N GLY A 288 12.52 7.07 1.58
CA GLY A 288 12.66 6.06 0.53
C GLY A 288 11.65 4.93 0.67
N GLU A 289 11.45 4.41 1.89
CA GLU A 289 10.44 3.39 2.19
C GLU A 289 9.03 3.89 1.89
N ARG A 290 8.73 5.13 2.31
CA ARG A 290 7.44 5.78 2.03
C ARG A 290 7.21 5.97 0.55
N ALA A 291 8.21 6.46 -0.18
CA ALA A 291 8.15 6.62 -1.62
C ALA A 291 7.83 5.29 -2.32
N LEU A 292 8.47 4.20 -1.90
CA LEU A 292 8.20 2.85 -2.41
C LEU A 292 6.78 2.40 -2.10
N LEU A 293 6.33 2.56 -0.84
CA LEU A 293 5.01 2.14 -0.38
C LEU A 293 3.90 2.90 -1.13
N GLU A 294 3.92 4.23 -1.08
CA GLU A 294 2.91 5.09 -1.69
C GLU A 294 2.81 4.87 -3.21
N ALA A 295 3.96 4.79 -3.90
CA ALA A 295 3.98 4.57 -5.35
C ALA A 295 3.47 3.16 -5.72
N SER A 296 3.81 2.13 -4.94
CA SER A 296 3.36 0.75 -5.19
C SER A 296 1.84 0.63 -5.07
N VAL A 297 1.25 1.28 -4.05
CA VAL A 297 -0.20 1.32 -3.86
C VAL A 297 -0.88 2.06 -5.00
N LEU A 298 -0.37 3.24 -5.38
CA LEU A 298 -0.93 4.04 -6.46
C LEU A 298 -0.92 3.30 -7.81
N ILE A 299 0.22 2.72 -8.19
CA ILE A 299 0.35 1.94 -9.44
C ILE A 299 -0.65 0.79 -9.46
N ARG A 300 -0.87 0.14 -8.31
CA ARG A 300 -1.79 -0.99 -8.24
C ARG A 300 -3.25 -0.56 -8.32
N LEU A 301 -3.63 0.52 -7.64
CA LEU A 301 -4.98 1.07 -7.70
C LEU A 301 -5.38 1.37 -9.14
N ASN A 302 -4.47 1.92 -9.95
CA ASN A 302 -4.72 2.16 -11.37
C ASN A 302 -4.93 0.85 -12.16
N LYS A 303 -4.06 -0.14 -11.97
CA LYS A 303 -4.19 -1.46 -12.64
C LYS A 303 -5.44 -2.25 -12.25
N SER A 304 -6.02 -1.97 -11.07
CA SER A 304 -7.27 -2.59 -10.61
C SER A 304 -8.52 -2.01 -11.27
N VAL A 305 -8.45 -0.76 -11.75
CA VAL A 305 -9.56 -0.09 -12.47
C VAL A 305 -9.66 -0.60 -13.90
N ASP A 306 -8.54 -1.03 -14.51
CA ASP A 306 -8.52 -1.56 -15.88
C ASP A 306 -8.95 -3.04 -16.01
N ASN A 307 -9.20 -3.74 -14.89
CA ASN A 307 -9.62 -5.15 -14.84
C ASN A 307 -11.02 -5.36 -14.26
N LEU A 308 -11.83 -4.29 -14.19
CA LEU A 308 -13.27 -4.31 -13.89
C LEU A 308 -14.06 -3.85 -15.12
#